data_AF-A0A7W5KCT6-F1
#
_entry.id   AF-A0A7W5KCT6-F1
#
_cell.length_a   1.000
_cell.length_b   1.000
_cell.length_c   1.000
_cell.angle_alpha   90.00
_cell.angle_beta   90.00
_cell.angle_gamma   90.00
#
_symmetry.space_group_name_H-M   'P 1'
#
loop_
_entity.id
_entity.type
_entity.pdbx_description
1 polymer ?
#
loop_
_entity_poly.entity_id
_entity_poly.type
_entity_poly.pdbx_seq_one_letter_code
_entity_poly.pdbx_strand_id
1 'polypeptide(L)'
;MYGWNNRGVALADLIAFAWSAPIPELATCVGMSDVGLKKLLRSYGVSGPPQGHWNRVHAGRPVPAPPAAPARAPGQRPYLHVDGRLVDLPEADLPSSAGPFATVKVPEDLEELRDRELKTIGRAASAAKITVPHLAIQTSLERGQHRQ
;
A
#
# COMPACT_ATOMS: atom_id res chain seq x y z
N MET A 1 -14.50 0.91 17.81
CA MET A 1 -13.48 1.64 18.58
C MET A 1 -12.17 1.51 17.80
N TYR A 2 -11.99 2.31 16.74
CA TYR A 2 -10.80 2.24 15.91
C TYR A 2 -9.75 3.14 16.52
N GLY A 3 -8.71 2.53 17.09
CA GLY A 3 -7.65 3.23 17.80
C GLY A 3 -6.97 4.25 16.90
N TRP A 4 -6.80 5.46 17.42
CA TRP A 4 -6.02 6.55 16.82
C TRP A 4 -4.50 6.27 16.82
N ASN A 5 -4.07 5.03 17.02
CA ASN A 5 -2.66 4.63 17.10
C ASN A 5 -2.16 4.16 15.74
N ASN A 6 -2.32 4.98 14.70
CA ASN A 6 -1.68 4.69 13.40
C ASN A 6 -0.27 5.26 13.40
N ARG A 7 0.69 4.50 12.88
CA ARG A 7 2.08 4.94 12.73
C ARG A 7 2.54 4.89 11.27
N GLY A 8 3.47 5.78 10.90
CA GLY A 8 4.08 5.79 9.57
C GLY A 8 5.21 4.78 9.49
N VAL A 9 5.13 3.82 8.57
CA VAL A 9 6.19 2.83 8.32
C VAL A 9 6.51 2.80 6.83
N ALA A 10 7.78 2.60 6.47
CA ALA A 10 8.16 2.51 5.06
C ALA A 10 7.70 1.17 4.47
N LEU A 11 7.38 1.17 3.16
CA LEU A 11 6.94 -0.05 2.48
C LEU A 11 8.04 -1.14 2.52
N ALA A 12 9.31 -0.75 2.44
CA ALA A 12 10.44 -1.68 2.53
C ALA A 12 10.46 -2.42 3.88
N ASP A 13 10.23 -1.71 4.99
CA ASP A 13 10.21 -2.30 6.33
C ASP A 13 9.02 -3.23 6.52
N LEU A 14 7.86 -2.86 5.96
CA LEU A 14 6.68 -3.73 5.99
C LEU A 14 6.88 -5.02 5.17
N ILE A 15 7.60 -4.94 4.04
CA ILE A 15 7.99 -6.12 3.26
C ILE A 15 9.00 -6.98 4.04
N ALA A 16 10.02 -6.36 4.63
CA ALA A 16 11.02 -7.06 5.44
C ALA A 16 10.36 -7.79 6.61
N PHE A 17 9.43 -7.13 7.30
CA PHE A 17 8.62 -7.73 8.36
C PHE A 17 7.88 -8.97 7.88
N ALA A 18 7.14 -8.87 6.77
CA ALA A 18 6.37 -9.97 6.20
C ALA A 18 7.24 -11.17 5.77
N TRP A 19 8.54 -10.96 5.58
CA TRP A 19 9.52 -11.98 5.17
C TRP A 19 10.48 -12.40 6.28
N SER A 20 10.36 -11.83 7.49
CA SER A 20 11.27 -12.10 8.61
C SER A 20 11.00 -13.43 9.31
N ALA A 21 9.74 -13.85 9.38
CA ALA A 21 9.31 -15.11 10.01
C ALA A 21 8.01 -15.66 9.38
N PRO A 22 7.61 -16.91 9.69
CA PRO A 22 6.30 -17.44 9.34
C PRO A 22 5.15 -16.56 9.85
N ILE A 23 4.09 -16.41 9.04
CA ILE A 23 2.90 -15.60 9.42
C ILE A 23 2.34 -15.95 10.80
N PRO A 24 2.22 -17.23 11.22
CA PRO A 24 1.68 -17.54 12.55
C PRO A 24 2.53 -16.97 13.70
N GLU A 25 3.85 -16.97 13.54
CA GLU A 25 4.78 -16.39 14.51
C GLU A 25 4.62 -14.86 14.55
N LEU A 26 4.62 -14.22 13.38
CA LEU A 26 4.40 -12.77 13.26
C LEU A 26 3.05 -12.33 13.82
N ALA A 27 1.99 -13.11 13.57
CA ALA A 27 0.65 -12.83 14.06
C ALA A 27 0.59 -12.92 15.59
N THR A 28 1.30 -13.89 16.18
CA THR A 28 1.45 -14.03 17.64
C THR A 28 2.17 -12.83 18.24
N CYS A 29 3.28 -12.39 17.63
CA CYS A 29 4.04 -11.20 18.09
C CYS A 29 3.18 -9.93 18.08
N VAL A 30 2.36 -9.74 17.05
CA VAL A 30 1.52 -8.53 16.86
C VAL A 30 0.16 -8.64 17.58
N GLY A 31 -0.17 -9.80 18.17
CA GLY A 31 -1.46 -10.04 18.81
C GLY A 31 -2.64 -10.03 17.84
N MET A 32 -2.43 -10.52 16.61
CA MET A 32 -3.45 -10.63 15.57
C MET A 32 -3.68 -12.09 15.17
N SER A 33 -4.80 -12.37 14.50
CA SER A 33 -4.97 -13.67 13.85
C SER A 33 -4.18 -13.74 12.54
N ASP A 34 -3.72 -14.93 12.16
CA ASP A 34 -2.97 -15.18 10.91
C ASP A 34 -3.69 -14.63 9.67
N VAL A 35 -5.02 -14.84 9.63
CA VAL A 35 -5.86 -14.35 8.52
C VAL A 35 -6.00 -12.84 8.58
N GLY A 36 -6.09 -12.26 9.78
CA GLY A 36 -6.13 -10.81 9.98
C GLY A 36 -4.83 -10.15 9.49
N LEU A 37 -3.68 -10.69 9.89
CA LEU A 37 -2.38 -10.19 9.45
C LEU A 37 -2.20 -10.31 7.93
N LYS A 38 -2.58 -11.45 7.34
CA LYS A 38 -2.55 -11.63 5.87
C LYS A 38 -3.43 -10.62 5.14
N LYS A 39 -4.63 -10.34 5.65
CA LYS A 39 -5.54 -9.33 5.07
C LYS A 39 -4.93 -7.93 5.18
N LEU A 40 -4.33 -7.62 6.33
CA LEU A 40 -3.66 -6.34 6.56
C LEU A 40 -2.52 -6.14 5.56
N LEU A 41 -1.58 -7.09 5.47
CA LEU A 41 -0.46 -7.03 4.51
C LEU A 41 -0.94 -6.90 3.06
N ARG A 42 -1.97 -7.67 2.67
CA ARG A 42 -2.57 -7.60 1.33
C ARG A 42 -3.18 -6.23 1.04
N SER A 43 -3.77 -5.57 2.03
CA SER A 43 -4.36 -4.24 1.85
C SER A 43 -3.34 -3.18 1.45
N TYR A 44 -2.08 -3.37 1.85
CA TYR A 44 -0.94 -2.54 1.46
C TYR A 44 -0.20 -3.03 0.21
N GLY A 45 -0.72 -4.08 -0.46
CA GLY A 45 -0.06 -4.68 -1.62
C GLY A 45 1.18 -5.52 -1.28
N VAL A 46 1.39 -5.85 0.00
CA VAL A 46 2.52 -6.68 0.45
C VAL A 46 2.12 -8.15 0.43
N SER A 47 2.86 -8.95 -0.34
CA SER A 47 2.75 -10.41 -0.32
C SER A 47 3.86 -11.03 0.53
N GLY A 48 3.48 -11.98 1.39
CA GLY A 48 4.44 -12.80 2.11
C GLY A 48 5.16 -13.82 1.22
N PRO A 49 6.13 -14.56 1.80
CA PRO A 49 6.91 -15.55 1.07
C PRO A 49 6.04 -16.69 0.49
N PRO A 50 6.48 -17.33 -0.60
CA PRO A 50 5.73 -18.43 -1.24
C PRO A 50 5.61 -19.65 -0.32
N GLN A 51 4.63 -20.50 -0.60
CA GLN A 51 4.45 -21.75 0.17
C GLN A 51 5.74 -22.59 0.15
N GLY A 52 6.12 -23.13 1.31
CA GLY A 52 7.34 -23.93 1.45
C GLY A 52 8.65 -23.12 1.45
N HIS A 53 8.60 -21.78 1.43
CA HIS A 53 9.78 -20.94 1.65
C HIS A 53 10.47 -21.31 2.97
N TRP A 54 9.74 -21.27 4.09
CA TRP A 54 10.29 -21.59 5.41
C TRP A 54 10.80 -23.03 5.54
N ASN A 55 10.15 -24.00 4.90
CA ASN A 55 10.66 -25.38 4.85
C ASN A 55 12.03 -25.45 4.16
N ARG A 56 12.25 -24.66 3.10
CA ARG A 56 13.56 -24.57 2.43
C ARG A 56 14.60 -23.86 3.30
N VAL A 57 14.21 -22.80 4.01
CA VAL A 57 15.07 -22.10 4.98
C VAL A 57 15.54 -23.08 6.06
N HIS A 58 14.61 -23.81 6.70
CA HIS A 58 14.95 -24.80 7.73
C HIS A 58 15.79 -25.97 7.19
N ALA A 59 15.63 -26.32 5.92
CA ALA A 59 16.46 -27.32 5.25
C ALA A 59 17.84 -26.80 4.81
N GLY A 60 18.20 -25.54 5.10
CA GLY A 60 19.47 -24.93 4.69
C GLY A 60 19.62 -24.75 3.18
N ARG A 61 18.50 -24.75 2.44
CA ARG A 61 18.52 -24.60 0.98
C ARG A 61 18.52 -23.12 0.59
N PRO A 62 19.10 -22.76 -0.56
CA PRO A 62 19.01 -21.40 -1.06
C PRO A 62 17.55 -21.01 -1.29
N VAL A 63 17.18 -19.84 -0.78
CA VAL A 63 15.84 -19.26 -0.91
C VAL A 63 15.93 -17.90 -1.62
N PRO A 64 14.87 -17.50 -2.36
CA PRO A 64 14.81 -16.17 -2.93
C PRO A 64 14.75 -15.12 -1.82
N ALA A 65 15.45 -14.00 -2.04
CA ALA A 65 15.36 -12.83 -1.18
C ALA A 65 13.96 -12.19 -1.25
N PRO A 66 13.57 -11.40 -0.24
CA PRO A 66 12.35 -10.60 -0.28
C PRO A 66 12.33 -9.67 -1.50
N PRO A 67 11.15 -9.39 -2.08
CA PRO A 67 11.03 -8.44 -3.18
C PRO A 67 11.44 -7.04 -2.72
N ALA A 68 12.17 -6.30 -3.57
CA ALA A 68 12.46 -4.91 -3.30
C ALA A 68 11.17 -4.07 -3.33
N ALA A 69 11.07 -3.06 -2.48
CA ALA A 69 9.96 -2.11 -2.52
C ALA A 69 9.96 -1.38 -3.88
N PRO A 70 8.82 -1.29 -4.59
CA PRO A 70 8.75 -0.57 -5.85
C PRO A 70 9.06 0.91 -5.63
N ALA A 71 9.73 1.52 -6.61
CA ALA A 71 9.94 2.96 -6.57
C ALA A 71 8.60 3.69 -6.54
N ARG A 72 8.52 4.67 -5.64
CA ARG A 72 7.36 5.51 -5.38
C ARG A 72 6.93 6.25 -6.64
N ALA A 73 5.64 6.13 -6.99
CA ALA A 73 5.06 6.88 -8.10
C ALA A 73 4.87 8.36 -7.73
N PRO A 74 4.74 9.25 -8.73
CA PRO A 74 4.44 10.66 -8.47
C PRO A 74 3.20 10.83 -7.59
N GLY A 75 3.29 11.69 -6.56
CA GLY A 75 2.19 11.94 -5.63
C GLY A 75 1.91 10.85 -4.58
N GLN A 76 2.58 9.70 -4.63
CA GLN A 76 2.46 8.69 -3.56
C GLN A 76 3.15 9.14 -2.27
N ARG A 77 2.56 8.78 -1.13
CA ARG A 77 3.12 9.07 0.20
C ARG A 77 4.39 8.23 0.42
N PRO A 78 5.41 8.77 1.11
CA PRO A 78 6.65 8.03 1.37
C PRO A 78 6.49 6.90 2.39
N TYR A 79 5.41 6.95 3.19
CA TYR A 79 5.12 5.98 4.25
C TYR A 79 3.66 5.52 4.20
N LEU A 80 3.43 4.34 4.77
CA LEU A 80 2.13 3.74 4.97
C LEU A 80 1.69 3.97 6.42
N HIS A 81 0.43 4.34 6.62
CA HIS A 81 -0.16 4.32 7.96
C HIS A 81 -0.56 2.88 8.28
N VAL A 82 0.15 2.26 9.21
CA VAL A 82 -0.13 0.89 9.69
C VAL A 82 -0.70 0.92 11.11
N ASP A 83 -1.38 -0.17 11.48
CA ASP A 83 -1.91 -0.37 12.83
C ASP A 83 -0.76 -0.35 13.85
N GLY A 84 -0.96 0.37 14.95
CA GLY A 84 0.05 0.55 16.00
C GLY A 84 0.49 -0.73 16.70
N ARG A 85 -0.21 -1.85 16.50
CA ARG A 85 0.23 -3.18 16.94
C ARG A 85 1.52 -3.64 16.27
N LEU A 86 1.88 -3.09 15.10
CA LEU A 86 3.17 -3.36 14.45
C LEU A 86 4.27 -2.51 15.11
N VAL A 87 4.49 -2.76 16.40
CA VAL A 87 5.30 -1.88 17.28
C VAL A 87 6.80 -1.96 16.98
N ASP A 88 7.26 -3.11 16.50
CA ASP A 88 8.68 -3.41 16.26
C ASP A 88 9.21 -2.87 14.93
N LEU A 89 8.36 -2.19 14.15
CA LEU A 89 8.79 -1.58 12.89
C LEU A 89 9.33 -0.17 13.11
N PRO A 90 10.44 0.18 12.43
CA PRO A 90 10.97 1.53 12.48
C PRO A 90 9.92 2.50 11.96
N GLU A 91 9.84 3.66 12.62
CA GLU A 91 9.03 4.77 12.11
C GLU A 91 9.69 5.31 10.85
N ALA A 92 8.89 5.56 9.82
CA ALA A 92 9.40 6.04 8.56
C ALA A 92 10.00 7.44 8.71
N ASP A 93 11.19 7.64 8.15
CA ASP A 93 11.79 8.95 8.06
C ASP A 93 10.86 9.94 7.34
N LEU A 94 10.89 11.20 7.79
CA LEU A 94 10.26 12.30 7.07
C LEU A 94 10.84 12.38 5.65
N PRO A 95 10.05 12.79 4.64
CA PRO A 95 10.56 12.91 3.28
C PRO A 95 11.84 13.77 3.28
N SER A 96 12.85 13.28 2.55
CA SER A 96 14.14 13.94 2.34
C SER A 96 14.00 15.45 2.17
N SER A 97 15.01 16.20 2.64
CA SER A 97 15.10 17.67 2.44
C SER A 97 14.97 18.11 0.97
N ALA A 98 15.13 17.19 0.00
CA ALA A 98 14.84 17.40 -1.42
C ALA A 98 13.35 17.63 -1.74
N GLY A 99 12.47 17.49 -0.75
CA GLY A 99 11.03 17.75 -0.87
C GLY A 99 10.21 16.47 -1.07
N PRO A 100 8.89 16.54 -0.83
CA PRO A 100 8.01 15.37 -0.80
C PRO A 100 7.91 14.65 -2.15
N PHE A 101 8.25 15.32 -3.26
CA PHE A 101 8.09 14.83 -4.63
C PHE A 101 9.36 14.21 -5.25
N ALA A 102 10.53 14.35 -4.61
CA ALA A 102 11.76 13.78 -5.11
C ALA A 102 11.68 12.23 -5.10
N THR A 103 11.62 11.61 -6.29
CA THR A 103 11.66 10.15 -6.48
C THR A 103 12.25 9.87 -7.85
N VAL A 104 12.90 8.71 -8.01
CA VAL A 104 13.52 8.26 -9.28
C VAL A 104 12.53 8.28 -10.46
N LYS A 105 11.22 8.14 -10.18
CA LYS A 105 10.16 8.16 -11.20
C LYS A 105 9.68 9.54 -11.59
N VAL A 106 10.01 10.59 -10.83
CA VAL A 106 9.61 11.97 -11.11
C VAL A 106 10.77 12.65 -11.86
N PRO A 107 10.61 12.96 -13.17
CA PRO A 107 11.61 13.74 -13.88
C PRO A 107 11.65 15.18 -13.37
N GLU A 108 12.76 15.88 -13.62
CA GLU A 108 12.89 17.30 -13.26
C GLU A 108 11.97 18.19 -14.12
N ASP A 109 11.72 17.79 -15.37
CA ASP A 109 10.81 18.50 -16.27
C ASP A 109 9.34 18.15 -15.96
N LEU A 110 8.57 19.18 -15.63
CA LEU A 110 7.14 19.09 -15.32
C LEU A 110 6.29 18.75 -16.54
N GLU A 111 6.73 19.14 -17.75
CA GLU A 111 6.03 18.81 -18.99
C GLU A 111 6.10 17.32 -19.27
N GLU A 112 7.31 16.76 -19.18
CA GLU A 112 7.54 15.33 -19.35
C GLU A 112 6.78 14.51 -18.29
N LEU A 113 6.77 14.96 -17.04
CA LEU A 113 5.97 14.33 -15.99
C LEU A 113 4.49 14.32 -16.37
N ARG A 114 3.96 15.44 -16.84
CA ARG A 114 2.55 15.56 -17.20
C ARG A 114 2.15 14.59 -18.31
N ASP A 115 2.97 14.47 -19.35
CA ASP A 115 2.70 13.55 -20.46
C ASP A 115 2.72 12.07 -20.01
N ARG A 116 3.69 11.71 -19.16
CA ARG A 116 3.77 10.36 -18.57
C ARG A 116 2.53 10.02 -17.73
N GLU A 117 2.08 10.97 -16.91
CA GLU A 117 0.89 10.80 -16.08
C GLU A 117 -0.39 10.73 -16.93
N LEU A 118 -0.57 11.61 -17.92
CA LEU A 118 -1.74 11.59 -18.81
C LEU A 118 -1.84 10.26 -19.59
N LYS A 119 -0.71 9.74 -20.04
CA LYS A 119 -0.65 8.43 -20.71
C LYS A 119 -1.04 7.28 -19.77
N THR A 120 -0.67 7.37 -18.49
CA THR A 120 -0.95 6.34 -17.47
C THR A 120 -2.40 6.38 -17.00
N ILE A 121 -2.96 7.57 -16.76
CA ILE A 121 -4.36 7.78 -16.36
C ILE A 121 -5.30 7.37 -17.51
N GLY A 122 -4.90 7.64 -18.75
CA GLY A 122 -5.71 7.36 -19.92
C GLY A 122 -6.93 8.26 -20.04
N ARG A 123 -7.93 7.83 -20.81
CA ARG A 123 -9.16 8.59 -21.01
C ARG A 123 -10.04 8.50 -19.75
N ALA A 124 -10.30 9.65 -19.13
CA ALA A 124 -11.27 9.75 -18.05
C ALA A 124 -12.66 9.25 -18.53
N ALA A 125 -13.20 8.26 -17.83
CA ALA A 125 -14.49 7.65 -18.16
C ALA A 125 -15.69 8.53 -17.77
N SER A 126 -15.48 9.64 -17.06
CA SER A 126 -16.58 10.56 -16.75
C SER A 126 -17.08 11.20 -18.04
N ALA A 127 -18.40 11.19 -18.22
CA ALA A 127 -19.09 11.69 -19.40
C ALA A 127 -18.49 13.02 -19.88
N ALA A 128 -18.40 13.19 -21.20
CA ALA A 128 -17.86 14.38 -21.86
C ALA A 128 -18.50 15.71 -21.41
N LYS A 129 -19.57 15.66 -20.62
CA LYS A 129 -20.27 16.80 -20.03
C LYS A 129 -20.43 16.54 -18.53
N ILE A 130 -19.99 17.51 -17.72
CA ILE A 130 -20.17 17.56 -16.26
C ILE A 130 -21.64 17.39 -15.83
N THR A 131 -22.58 17.68 -16.74
CA THR A 131 -24.02 17.61 -16.53
C THR A 131 -24.57 16.18 -16.42
N VAL A 132 -23.83 15.16 -16.86
CA VAL A 132 -24.30 13.76 -16.77
C VAL A 132 -23.74 13.13 -15.50
N PRO A 133 -24.54 12.95 -14.45
CA PRO A 133 -24.06 12.31 -13.23
C PRO A 133 -23.67 10.86 -13.51
N HIS A 134 -22.61 10.40 -12.84
CA HIS A 134 -22.20 9.01 -12.89
C HIS A 134 -23.34 8.10 -12.39
N LEU A 135 -23.49 6.90 -12.97
CA LEU A 135 -24.60 5.97 -12.66
C LEU A 135 -24.74 5.71 -11.16
N ALA A 136 -23.61 5.53 -10.44
CA ALA A 136 -23.62 5.33 -8.99
C ALA A 136 -24.21 6.51 -8.18
N ILE A 137 -24.09 7.74 -8.69
CA ILE A 137 -24.69 8.94 -8.07
C ILE A 137 -26.19 8.97 -8.37
N GLN A 138 -26.60 8.66 -9.61
CA GLN A 138 -28.02 8.54 -9.97
C GLN A 138 -28.72 7.50 -9.10
N THR A 139 -28.16 6.28 -8.99
CA THR A 139 -28.74 5.21 -8.16
C THR A 139 -28.83 5.59 -6.68
N SER A 140 -27.85 6.36 -6.17
CA SER A 140 -27.88 6.86 -4.78
C SER A 140 -28.99 7.91 -4.57
N LEU A 141 -29.18 8.81 -5.54
CA LEU A 141 -30.24 9.83 -5.50
C LEU A 141 -31.63 9.21 -5.56
N GLU A 142 -31.86 8.24 -6.45
CA GLU A 142 -33.14 7.51 -6.57
C GLU A 142 -33.50 6.76 -5.29
N ARG A 143 -32.52 6.08 -4.68
CA ARG A 143 -32.70 5.38 -3.38
C ARG A 143 -33.00 6.34 -2.23
N GLY A 144 -32.51 7.57 -2.30
CA GLY A 144 -32.79 8.63 -1.32
C GLY A 144 -34.21 9.19 -1.47
N GLN A 145 -34.68 9.37 -2.70
CA GLN A 145 -36.01 9.89 -3.01
C GLN A 145 -37.13 8.91 -2.62
N HIS A 146 -36.90 7.60 -2.71
CA HIS A 146 -37.87 6.58 -2.29
C HIS A 146 -38.01 6.41 -0.76
N ARG A 147 -37.19 7.11 0.04
CA ARG A 147 -37.14 6.97 1.50
C ARG A 147 -37.84 8.13 2.24
N GLN A 148 -38.51 9.02 1.50
CA GLN A 148 -39.43 10.06 2.01
C GLN A 148 -40.87 9.67 1.69
#